data_AF-A0A1E3V9N8-F1
#
_entry.id   AF-A0A1E3V9N8-F1
#
_cell.length_a   1.000
_cell.length_b   1.000
_cell.length_c   1.000
_cell.angle_alpha   90.00
_cell.angle_beta   90.00
_cell.angle_gamma   90.00
#
_symmetry.space_group_name_H-M   'P 1'
#
loop_
_entity.id
_entity.type
_entity.pdbx_description
1 polymer ?
#
loop_
_entity_poly.entity_id
_entity_poly.type
_entity_poly.pdbx_seq_one_letter_code
_entity_poly.pdbx_strand_id
1 'polypeptide(L)' 'MQNDDDKERAPGSKSGAQAPASGAEVRRKRLAKNLRDNLQRRKQQARARRAGAADETTGLPAAKTDESED' A
#
# COMPACT_ATOMS: atom_id res chain seq x y z
N MET A 1 -1.92 24.59 -7.83
CA MET A 1 -0.89 23.62 -7.40
C MET A 1 -0.50 22.81 -8.63
N GLN A 2 0.34 23.42 -9.47
CA GLN A 2 1.04 22.77 -10.57
C GLN A 2 2.08 21.82 -9.98
N ASN A 3 2.16 20.60 -10.50
CA ASN A 3 3.30 19.73 -10.24
C ASN A 3 4.28 19.93 -11.40
N ASP A 4 5.28 20.77 -11.16
CA ASP A 4 6.33 21.18 -12.12
C ASP A 4 7.50 20.17 -12.18
N ASP A 5 7.25 18.88 -11.96
CA ASP A 5 8.33 17.87 -11.82
C ASP A 5 8.67 17.10 -13.12
N ASP A 6 7.96 17.31 -14.23
CA ASP A 6 8.18 16.56 -15.47
C ASP A 6 9.13 17.25 -16.49
N LYS A 7 9.77 18.37 -16.14
CA LYS A 7 10.48 19.23 -17.12
C LYS A 7 11.98 18.95 -17.32
N GLU A 8 12.62 18.05 -16.57
CA GLU A 8 14.08 17.87 -16.65
C GLU A 8 14.51 16.40 -16.78
N ARG A 9 14.09 15.73 -17.85
CA ARG A 9 14.73 14.48 -18.29
C ARG A 9 15.09 14.52 -19.78
N ALA A 10 16.18 15.24 -20.07
CA ALA A 10 16.79 15.30 -21.39
C ALA A 10 17.19 13.89 -21.91
N PRO A 11 17.15 13.67 -23.25
CA PRO A 11 17.22 12.34 -23.86
C PRO A 11 18.67 11.87 -24.07
N GLY A 12 19.10 10.89 -23.26
CA GLY A 12 20.43 10.27 -23.35
C GLY A 12 20.40 8.83 -23.85
N SER A 13 21.18 8.59 -24.91
CA SER A 13 21.70 7.30 -25.41
C SER A 13 20.82 6.45 -26.33
N LYS A 14 21.41 6.19 -27.51
CA LYS A 14 20.89 5.40 -28.63
C LYS A 14 21.10 3.90 -28.44
N SER A 15 20.44 3.17 -29.35
CA SER A 15 20.81 1.85 -29.89
C SER A 15 20.31 0.62 -29.15
N GLY A 16 19.41 -0.07 -29.83
CA GLY A 16 18.81 -1.32 -29.41
C GLY A 16 17.43 -1.37 -30.05
N ALA A 17 17.38 -1.60 -31.35
CA ALA A 17 16.14 -1.93 -32.05
C ALA A 17 15.53 -3.14 -31.33
N GLN A 18 14.59 -2.86 -30.42
CA GLN A 18 13.87 -3.88 -29.71
C GLN A 18 12.98 -4.55 -30.73
N ALA A 19 13.39 -5.73 -31.17
CA ALA A 19 12.53 -6.67 -31.87
C ALA A 19 11.15 -6.66 -31.19
N PRO A 20 10.05 -6.71 -31.95
CA PRO A 20 8.71 -6.59 -31.39
C PRO A 20 8.59 -7.59 -30.23
N ALA A 21 8.51 -7.05 -29.01
CA ALA A 21 8.51 -7.84 -27.79
C ALA A 21 7.47 -8.93 -27.97
N SER A 22 7.92 -10.19 -27.92
CA SER A 22 7.03 -11.33 -28.17
C SER A 22 5.78 -11.18 -27.29
N GLY A 23 4.61 -11.65 -27.74
CA GLY A 23 3.38 -11.52 -26.94
C GLY A 23 3.53 -12.04 -25.50
N ALA A 24 4.47 -12.97 -25.28
CA ALA A 24 4.86 -13.45 -23.96
C ALA A 24 5.52 -12.36 -23.08
N GLU A 25 6.41 -11.54 -23.62
CA GLU A 25 7.05 -10.45 -22.89
C GLU A 25 6.07 -9.35 -22.49
N VAL A 26 5.13 -9.01 -23.38
CA VAL A 26 4.08 -8.02 -23.07
C VAL A 26 3.20 -8.53 -21.92
N ARG A 27 2.81 -9.81 -21.96
CA ARG A 27 2.08 -10.45 -20.85
C ARG A 27 2.90 -10.43 -19.57
N ARG A 28 4.18 -10.81 -19.62
CA ARG A 28 5.07 -10.80 -18.43
C ARG A 28 5.19 -9.41 -17.82
N LYS A 29 5.34 -8.35 -18.64
CA LYS A 29 5.40 -6.96 -18.17
C LYS A 29 4.10 -6.55 -17.46
N ARG A 30 2.94 -6.87 -18.04
CA ARG A 30 1.63 -6.60 -17.41
C ARG A 30 1.45 -7.34 -16.09
N LEU A 31 1.79 -8.64 -16.05
CA LEU A 31 1.71 -9.44 -14.83
C LEU A 31 2.64 -8.91 -13.73
N ALA A 32 3.86 -8.50 -14.08
CA ALA A 32 4.80 -7.92 -13.12
C ALA A 32 4.28 -6.59 -12.55
N LYS A 33 3.68 -5.73 -13.37
CA LYS A 33 3.04 -4.48 -12.91
C LYS A 33 1.89 -4.79 -11.94
N ASN A 34 0.96 -5.65 -12.35
CA ASN A 34 -0.19 -6.03 -11.52
C ASN A 34 0.24 -6.67 -10.20
N LEU A 35 1.33 -7.44 -10.20
CA LEU A 35 1.89 -8.03 -8.98
C LEU A 35 2.39 -6.95 -8.02
N ARG A 36 3.13 -5.94 -8.51
CA ARG A 36 3.60 -4.81 -7.69
C ARG A 36 2.43 -4.05 -7.07
N ASP A 37 1.43 -3.72 -7.88
CA ASP A 37 0.24 -2.97 -7.44
C ASP A 37 -0.56 -3.76 -6.37
N ASN A 38 -0.75 -5.07 -6.59
CA ASN A 38 -1.43 -5.94 -5.62
C ASN A 38 -0.66 -6.06 -4.30
N LEU A 39 0.68 -6.18 -4.35
CA LEU A 39 1.51 -6.23 -3.15
C LEU A 39 1.44 -4.92 -2.37
N GLN A 40 1.49 -3.78 -3.04
CA GLN A 40 1.34 -2.47 -2.41
C GLN A 40 -0.04 -2.32 -1.76
N ARG A 41 -1.13 -2.68 -2.46
CA ARG A 41 -2.49 -2.66 -1.91
C ARG A 41 -2.62 -3.58 -0.69
N ARG A 42 -2.08 -4.81 -0.75
CA ARG A 42 -2.11 -5.76 0.38
C ARG A 42 -1.32 -5.23 1.59
N LYS A 43 -0.17 -4.59 1.35
CA LYS A 43 0.63 -3.95 2.40
C LYS A 43 -0.13 -2.80 3.08
N GLN A 44 -0.79 -1.95 2.30
CA GLN A 44 -1.63 -0.87 2.84
C GLN A 44 -2.78 -1.43 3.67
N GLN A 45 -3.50 -2.44 3.17
CA GLN A 45 -4.58 -3.08 3.92
C GLN A 45 -4.09 -3.75 5.22
N ALA A 46 -2.94 -4.43 5.18
CA ALA A 46 -2.35 -5.03 6.39
C ALA A 46 -1.97 -3.96 7.43
N ARG A 47 -1.45 -2.81 6.98
CA ARG A 47 -1.20 -1.66 7.85
C ARG A 47 -2.49 -1.09 8.43
N ALA A 48 -3.53 -0.91 7.62
CA ALA A 48 -4.84 -0.43 8.09
C ALA A 48 -5.47 -1.38 9.12
N ARG A 49 -5.38 -2.71 8.90
CA ARG A 49 -5.85 -3.70 9.89
C ARG A 49 -5.05 -3.66 11.19
N ARG A 50 -3.74 -3.46 11.12
CA ARG A 50 -2.89 -3.30 12.32
C ARG A 50 -3.11 -1.97 13.01
N ALA A 51 -3.40 -0.93 12.24
CA ALA A 51 -3.84 0.38 12.73
C ALA A 51 -5.34 0.39 13.07
N GLY A 52 -5.95 -0.78 13.31
CA GLY A 52 -7.23 -0.85 14.02
C GLY A 52 -7.13 0.08 15.23
N ALA A 53 -8.13 0.97 15.33
CA ALA A 53 -8.11 2.15 16.19
C ALA A 53 -7.56 1.84 17.58
N ALA A 54 -6.85 2.80 18.18
CA ALA A 54 -6.59 2.74 19.62
C ALA A 54 -7.94 2.50 20.31
N ASP A 55 -7.95 1.57 21.25
CA ASP A 55 -9.13 1.35 22.06
C ASP A 55 -9.34 2.61 22.91
N GLU A 56 -10.20 3.51 22.44
CA GLU A 56 -10.61 4.72 23.15
C GLU A 56 -11.63 4.39 24.26
N THR A 57 -11.96 3.12 24.46
CA THR A 57 -12.84 2.75 25.58
C THR A 57 -12.08 2.94 26.89
N THR A 58 -12.49 3.97 27.64
CA THR A 58 -12.25 4.03 29.07
C THR A 58 -12.88 2.76 29.66
N GLY A 59 -12.04 1.84 30.14
CA GLY A 59 -12.48 0.55 30.68
C GLY A 59 -13.65 0.73 31.65
N LEU A 60 -14.67 -0.14 31.53
CA LEU A 60 -15.83 -0.12 32.41
C LEU A 60 -15.35 -0.12 33.88
N PRO A 61 -15.86 0.77 34.74
CA PRO A 61 -15.45 0.81 36.14
C PRO A 61 -15.72 -0.56 36.76
N ALA A 62 -14.77 -1.06 37.56
CA ALA A 62 -14.95 -2.29 38.31
C ALA A 62 -16.31 -2.22 39.03
N ALA A 63 -17.15 -3.24 38.83
CA ALA A 63 -18.41 -3.35 39.56
C ALA A 63 -18.08 -3.21 41.04
N LYS A 64 -18.79 -2.29 41.72
CA LYS A 64 -18.61 -1.96 43.14
C LYS A 64 -18.32 -3.25 43.89
N THR A 65 -17.12 -3.34 44.48
CA THR A 65 -16.86 -4.31 45.54
C THR A 65 -17.81 -3.96 46.67
N ASP A 66 -18.94 -4.65 46.68
CA ASP A 66 -19.58 -5.16 47.88
C ASP A 66 -19.86 -4.11 48.96
N GLU A 67 -20.93 -3.32 48.75
CA GLU A 67 -21.66 -2.68 49.86
C GLU A 67 -22.65 -3.70 50.45
N SER A 68 -22.15 -4.89 50.80
CA SER A 68 -22.88 -5.89 51.58
C SER A 68 -21.95 -6.67 52.51
N GLU A 69 -21.35 -5.98 53.47
CA GLU A 69 -21.05 -6.58 54.78
C GLU A 69 -21.54 -5.64 55.88
N ASP A 70 -22.80 -5.87 56.28
CA ASP A 70 -23.41 -5.47 57.55
C ASP A 70 -22.82 -6.32 58.70
#